data_AF-A0A1R4IB65-F1
#
_entry.id   AF-A0A1R4IB65-F1
#
_cell.length_a   1.000
_cell.length_b   1.000
_cell.length_c   1.000
_cell.angle_alpha   90.00
_cell.angle_beta   90.00
_cell.angle_gamma   90.00
#
_symmetry.space_group_name_H-M   'P 1'
#
loop_
_entity.id
_entity.type
_entity.pdbx_description
1 polymer ?
#
loop_
_entity_poly.entity_id
_entity_poly.type
_entity_poly.pdbx_seq_one_letter_code
_entity_poly.pdbx_strand_id
1 'polypeptide(L)'
;MEKLDFYNRLLTNTTSTNPQKTADLEEEVDIVIHKLKFIPEESRPSVLVLDQATFYEPKSSPQLTDTISIGGGNLLSEKFDNPSKLVFIQHSGNLFADIISVLDDVILSRTDAVQKNEVYIISKPDFGNNPEDFLSDVEITAEIMQPKYFVYGRQGIDWVKFDLLA
;
A
#
# COMPACT_ATOMS: atom_id res chain seq x y z
N MET A 1 -8.96 11.81 -9.66
CA MET A 1 -9.64 10.81 -8.81
C MET A 1 -9.99 9.57 -9.62
N GLU A 2 -9.22 8.49 -9.45
CA GLU A 2 -9.51 7.18 -10.01
C GLU A 2 -10.91 6.70 -9.61
N LYS A 3 -11.51 5.84 -10.42
CA LYS A 3 -12.73 5.14 -10.02
C LYS A 3 -12.37 4.15 -8.92
N LEU A 4 -12.85 4.40 -7.70
CA LEU A 4 -12.72 3.49 -6.57
C LEU A 4 -13.67 2.29 -6.72
N ASP A 5 -13.40 1.43 -7.70
CA ASP A 5 -14.32 0.39 -8.17
C ASP A 5 -14.49 -0.77 -7.16
N PHE A 6 -13.46 -1.10 -6.39
CA PHE A 6 -13.56 -2.11 -5.34
C PHE A 6 -14.30 -1.57 -4.12
N TYR A 7 -13.93 -0.38 -3.63
CA TYR A 7 -14.53 0.27 -2.46
C TYR A 7 -16.03 0.46 -2.63
N ASN A 8 -16.48 1.01 -3.77
CA ASN A 8 -17.91 1.22 -4.03
C ASN A 8 -18.70 -0.11 -4.05
N ARG A 9 -18.09 -1.18 -4.59
CA ARG A 9 -18.68 -2.53 -4.55
C ARG A 9 -18.70 -3.09 -3.13
N LEU A 10 -17.65 -2.89 -2.35
CA LEU A 10 -17.56 -3.31 -0.95
C LEU A 10 -18.65 -2.66 -0.11
N LEU A 11 -18.85 -1.34 -0.24
CA LEU A 11 -19.94 -0.63 0.43
C LEU A 11 -21.29 -1.25 0.06
N THR A 12 -21.59 -1.37 -1.24
CA THR A 12 -22.87 -1.92 -1.72
C THR A 12 -23.16 -3.33 -1.16
N ASN A 13 -22.14 -4.19 -1.12
CA ASN A 13 -22.28 -5.57 -0.64
C ASN A 13 -22.47 -5.62 0.89
N THR A 14 -21.77 -4.76 1.63
CA THR A 14 -21.79 -4.75 3.10
C THR A 14 -23.01 -4.03 3.67
N THR A 15 -23.56 -3.01 2.99
CA THR A 15 -24.79 -2.33 3.44
C THR A 15 -25.95 -3.31 3.60
N SER A 16 -26.01 -4.33 2.74
CA SER A 16 -27.08 -5.33 2.76
C SER A 16 -26.93 -6.34 3.91
N THR A 17 -25.72 -6.54 4.44
CA THR A 17 -25.41 -7.55 5.45
C THR A 17 -25.18 -6.96 6.84
N ASN A 18 -24.52 -5.80 6.93
CA ASN A 18 -24.21 -5.11 8.17
C ASN A 18 -24.08 -3.58 7.95
N PRO A 19 -25.20 -2.83 7.99
CA PRO A 19 -25.22 -1.39 7.75
C PRO A 19 -24.32 -0.57 8.68
N GLN A 20 -24.17 -0.98 9.95
CA GLN A 20 -23.36 -0.26 10.92
C GLN A 20 -21.88 -0.34 10.54
N LYS A 21 -21.38 -1.55 10.23
CA LYS A 21 -19.99 -1.74 9.80
C LYS A 21 -19.69 -0.97 8.52
N THR A 22 -20.66 -0.87 7.60
CA THR A 22 -20.51 -0.06 6.39
C THR A 22 -20.39 1.44 6.72
N ALA A 23 -21.23 1.96 7.61
CA ALA A 23 -21.16 3.36 8.02
C ALA A 23 -19.82 3.70 8.68
N ASP A 24 -19.35 2.82 9.58
CA ASP A 24 -18.05 3.01 10.25
C ASP A 24 -16.89 2.99 9.24
N LEU A 25 -16.92 2.07 8.26
CA LEU A 25 -15.93 2.01 7.19
C LEU A 25 -15.96 3.28 6.32
N GLU A 26 -17.15 3.71 5.92
CA GLU A 26 -17.34 4.89 5.07
C GLU A 26 -16.85 6.16 5.75
N GLU A 27 -17.17 6.34 7.04
CA GLU A 27 -16.70 7.46 7.84
C GLU A 27 -15.17 7.53 7.89
N GLU A 28 -14.50 6.41 8.20
CA GLU A 28 -13.03 6.38 8.31
C GLU A 28 -12.35 6.62 6.95
N VAL A 29 -12.85 6.03 5.87
CA VAL A 29 -12.32 6.26 4.51
C VAL A 29 -12.53 7.72 4.09
N ASP A 30 -13.68 8.31 4.39
CA ASP A 30 -13.96 9.71 4.10
C ASP A 30 -13.02 10.66 4.86
N ILE A 31 -12.66 10.34 6.10
CA ILE A 31 -11.65 11.10 6.85
C ILE A 31 -10.30 11.09 6.11
N VAL A 32 -9.87 9.92 5.61
CA VAL A 32 -8.62 9.81 4.85
C VAL A 32 -8.69 10.65 3.57
N ILE A 33 -9.74 10.46 2.76
CA ILE A 33 -9.93 11.21 1.51
C ILE A 33 -9.98 12.72 1.76
N HIS A 34 -10.68 13.15 2.82
CA HIS A 34 -10.81 14.56 3.17
C HIS A 34 -9.47 15.19 3.55
N LYS A 35 -8.60 14.46 4.27
CA LYS A 35 -7.25 14.94 4.58
C LYS A 35 -6.36 14.99 3.34
N LEU A 36 -6.49 14.00 2.45
CA LEU A 36 -5.72 13.92 1.21
C LEU A 36 -6.09 14.98 0.17
N LYS A 37 -7.28 15.59 0.21
CA LYS A 37 -7.66 16.65 -0.74
C LYS A 37 -6.74 17.87 -0.69
N PHE A 38 -6.00 18.05 0.40
CA PHE A 38 -5.01 19.11 0.57
C PHE A 38 -3.62 18.73 0.05
N ILE A 39 -3.44 17.49 -0.39
CA ILE A 39 -2.21 16.96 -0.96
C ILE A 39 -2.39 16.89 -2.49
N PRO A 40 -1.65 17.68 -3.27
CA PRO A 40 -1.76 17.67 -4.72
C PRO A 40 -1.56 16.27 -5.30
N GLU A 41 -2.34 15.87 -6.31
CA GLU A 41 -2.25 14.53 -6.92
C GLU A 41 -0.83 14.27 -7.46
N GLU A 42 -0.17 15.28 -8.02
CA GLU A 42 1.21 15.22 -8.52
C GLU A 42 2.27 14.99 -7.44
N SER A 43 1.93 15.23 -6.17
CA SER A 43 2.83 15.01 -5.03
C SER A 43 2.66 13.63 -4.39
N ARG A 44 1.66 12.85 -4.85
CA ARG A 44 1.43 11.49 -4.37
C ARG A 44 2.53 10.57 -4.91
N PRO A 45 3.20 9.78 -4.05
CA PRO A 45 4.26 8.89 -4.47
C PRO A 45 3.75 7.84 -5.45
N SER A 46 4.54 7.54 -6.49
CA SER A 46 4.38 6.31 -7.25
C SER A 46 4.87 5.12 -6.42
N VAL A 47 4.06 4.07 -6.37
CA VAL A 47 4.25 2.92 -5.48
C VAL A 47 4.25 1.65 -6.31
N LEU A 48 5.30 0.84 -6.18
CA LEU A 48 5.30 -0.51 -6.70
C LEU A 48 5.23 -1.50 -5.53
N VAL A 49 4.24 -2.40 -5.59
CA VAL A 49 4.02 -3.43 -4.58
C VAL A 49 4.50 -4.77 -5.14
N LEU A 50 5.42 -5.43 -4.44
CA LEU A 50 5.98 -6.73 -4.82
C LEU A 50 5.56 -7.77 -3.79
N ASP A 51 5.13 -8.94 -4.26
CA ASP A 51 4.55 -9.98 -3.40
C ASP A 51 5.50 -11.19 -3.30
N GLN A 52 5.90 -11.54 -2.07
CA GLN A 52 6.79 -12.69 -1.84
C GLN A 52 6.17 -14.02 -2.28
N ALA A 53 4.84 -14.18 -2.20
CA ALA A 53 4.16 -15.40 -2.63
C ALA A 53 4.24 -15.62 -4.15
N THR A 54 4.45 -14.54 -4.91
CA THR A 54 4.63 -14.57 -6.36
C THR A 54 6.05 -14.21 -6.78
N PHE A 55 7.06 -14.58 -5.97
CA PHE A 55 8.48 -14.36 -6.28
C PHE A 55 8.84 -12.89 -6.57
N TYR A 56 8.21 -11.94 -5.88
CA TYR A 56 8.43 -10.50 -6.03
C TYR A 56 8.09 -9.96 -7.42
N GLU A 57 7.08 -10.57 -8.05
CA GLU A 57 6.37 -9.95 -9.17
C GLU A 57 5.47 -8.79 -8.70
N PRO A 58 5.26 -7.76 -9.55
CA PRO A 58 4.32 -6.68 -9.27
C PRO A 58 2.92 -7.21 -8.95
N LYS A 59 2.39 -6.81 -7.80
CA LYS A 59 1.03 -7.15 -7.39
C LYS A 59 0.04 -6.12 -7.90
N SER A 60 -1.05 -6.60 -8.48
CA SER A 60 -2.18 -5.79 -8.87
C SER A 60 -3.48 -6.51 -8.52
N SER A 61 -4.40 -5.79 -7.88
CA SER A 61 -5.78 -6.25 -7.63
C SER A 61 -6.67 -5.00 -7.53
N PRO A 62 -7.98 -5.10 -7.82
CA PRO A 62 -8.89 -3.97 -7.65
C PRO A 62 -8.90 -3.41 -6.23
N GLN A 63 -8.79 -4.29 -5.22
CA GLN A 63 -8.71 -3.86 -3.83
C GLN A 63 -7.41 -3.10 -3.56
N LEU A 64 -6.28 -3.61 -4.02
CA LEU A 64 -4.98 -2.97 -3.83
C LEU A 64 -4.93 -1.61 -4.53
N THR A 65 -5.46 -1.49 -5.75
CA THR A 65 -5.54 -0.21 -6.48
C THR A 65 -6.28 0.83 -5.65
N ASP A 66 -7.49 0.51 -5.18
CA ASP A 66 -8.29 1.43 -4.37
C ASP A 66 -7.60 1.73 -3.03
N THR A 67 -6.99 0.72 -2.39
CA THR A 67 -6.23 0.86 -1.14
C THR A 67 -5.09 1.87 -1.31
N ILE A 68 -4.26 1.73 -2.35
CA ILE A 68 -3.14 2.63 -2.63
C ILE A 68 -3.64 4.03 -2.95
N SER A 69 -4.70 4.15 -3.76
CA SER A 69 -5.28 5.43 -4.17
C SER A 69 -5.85 6.20 -2.98
N ILE A 70 -6.63 5.53 -2.12
CA ILE A 70 -7.23 6.10 -0.90
C ILE A 70 -6.15 6.40 0.14
N GLY A 71 -5.09 5.61 0.26
CA GLY A 71 -3.96 5.93 1.14
C GLY A 71 -3.05 7.04 0.61
N GLY A 72 -3.31 7.56 -0.59
CA GLY A 72 -2.61 8.73 -1.14
C GLY A 72 -1.32 8.41 -1.89
N GLY A 73 -1.22 7.21 -2.47
CA GLY A 73 -0.21 6.83 -3.45
C GLY A 73 -0.80 6.56 -4.84
N ASN A 74 0.06 6.26 -5.80
CA ASN A 74 -0.32 5.85 -7.16
C ASN A 74 0.30 4.48 -7.46
N LEU A 75 -0.53 3.44 -7.63
CA LEU A 75 -0.04 2.07 -7.87
C LEU A 75 0.56 1.95 -9.28
N LEU A 76 1.77 1.44 -9.36
CA LEU A 76 2.44 1.07 -10.60
C LEU A 76 2.25 -0.41 -10.90
N SER A 77 2.17 -0.74 -12.19
CA SER A 77 2.07 -2.12 -12.67
C SER A 77 3.43 -2.74 -12.96
N GLU A 78 4.45 -1.92 -13.24
CA GLU A 78 5.72 -2.37 -13.80
C GLU A 78 6.93 -1.75 -13.07
N LYS A 79 8.04 -2.51 -13.04
CA LYS A 79 9.31 -2.09 -12.40
C LYS A 79 9.97 -0.91 -13.10
N PHE A 80 9.76 -0.76 -14.42
CA PHE A 80 10.41 0.25 -15.26
C PHE A 80 9.83 1.66 -15.11
N ASP A 81 8.67 1.80 -14.44
CA ASP A 81 7.97 3.08 -14.26
C ASP A 81 8.56 3.97 -13.15
N ASN A 82 9.79 3.67 -12.71
CA ASN A 82 10.54 4.38 -11.68
C ASN A 82 9.70 4.66 -10.39
N PRO A 83 9.36 3.61 -9.61
CA PRO A 83 8.69 3.79 -8.32
C PRO A 83 9.47 4.73 -7.40
N SER A 84 8.74 5.64 -6.76
CA SER A 84 9.28 6.47 -5.67
C SER A 84 9.26 5.77 -4.31
N LYS A 85 8.41 4.74 -4.15
CA LYS A 85 8.33 3.86 -2.99
C LYS A 85 8.19 2.40 -3.44
N LEU A 86 8.90 1.50 -2.78
CA LEU A 86 8.79 0.05 -2.97
C LEU A 86 8.19 -0.58 -1.72
N VAL A 87 7.18 -1.42 -1.91
CA VAL A 87 6.49 -2.12 -0.82
C VAL A 87 6.57 -3.62 -1.06
N PHE A 88 7.08 -4.36 -0.09
CA PHE A 88 7.17 -5.82 -0.12
C PHE A 88 6.11 -6.44 0.78
N ILE A 89 5.27 -7.33 0.26
CA ILE A 89 4.36 -8.13 1.08
C ILE A 89 5.09 -9.39 1.53
N GLN A 90 5.17 -9.57 2.85
CA GLN A 90 5.84 -10.70 3.47
C GLN A 90 4.87 -11.85 3.73
N HIS A 91 5.26 -13.05 3.30
CA HIS A 91 4.55 -14.30 3.58
C HIS A 91 5.35 -15.24 4.50
N SER A 92 6.68 -15.06 4.61
CA SER A 92 7.54 -15.91 5.42
C SER A 92 8.68 -15.15 6.11
N GLY A 93 9.27 -15.75 7.16
CA GLY A 93 10.32 -15.11 7.97
C GLY A 93 11.68 -14.90 7.29
N ASN A 94 11.92 -15.46 6.10
CA ASN A 94 13.24 -15.41 5.41
C ASN A 94 13.46 -14.15 4.54
N LEU A 95 12.65 -13.11 4.73
CA LEU A 95 12.55 -11.99 3.80
C LEU A 95 13.83 -11.15 3.65
N PHE A 96 14.65 -11.00 4.70
CA PHE A 96 15.80 -10.08 4.68
C PHE A 96 16.85 -10.46 3.63
N ALA A 97 17.15 -11.76 3.47
CA ALA A 97 18.13 -12.21 2.48
C ALA A 97 17.59 -12.08 1.05
N ASP A 98 16.30 -12.38 0.86
CA ASP A 98 15.66 -12.35 -0.44
C ASP A 98 15.48 -10.92 -0.96
N ILE A 99 15.10 -9.97 -0.09
CA ILE A 99 14.91 -8.56 -0.47
C ILE A 99 16.19 -7.97 -1.04
N ILE A 100 17.36 -8.23 -0.42
CA ILE A 100 18.62 -7.70 -0.94
C ILE A 100 18.85 -8.15 -2.37
N SER A 101 18.64 -9.43 -2.67
CA SER A 101 18.78 -9.95 -4.04
C SER A 101 17.79 -9.31 -5.02
N VAL A 102 16.57 -8.98 -4.57
CA VAL A 102 15.57 -8.30 -5.42
C VAL A 102 15.95 -6.85 -5.66
N LEU A 103 16.47 -6.17 -4.65
CA LEU A 103 16.87 -4.76 -4.74
C LEU A 103 18.15 -4.57 -5.56
N ASP A 104 19.02 -5.58 -5.63
CA ASP A 104 20.19 -5.63 -6.50
C ASP A 104 19.86 -5.84 -7.99
N ASP A 105 18.59 -6.10 -8.32
CA ASP A 105 18.14 -6.16 -9.71
C ASP A 105 18.53 -4.88 -10.48
N VAL A 106 18.91 -5.04 -11.75
CA VAL A 106 19.46 -3.97 -12.58
C VAL A 106 18.48 -2.81 -12.80
N ILE A 107 17.18 -3.07 -12.75
CA ILE A 107 16.12 -2.07 -12.91
C ILE A 107 15.82 -1.47 -11.55
N LEU A 108 15.49 -2.29 -10.55
CA LEU A 108 15.05 -1.82 -9.23
C LEU A 108 16.13 -1.00 -8.52
N SER A 109 17.39 -1.43 -8.59
CA SER A 109 18.53 -0.73 -7.98
C SER A 109 18.66 0.73 -8.43
N ARG A 110 18.13 1.08 -9.62
CA ARG A 110 18.20 2.43 -10.20
C ARG A 110 16.95 3.27 -9.94
N THR A 111 15.92 2.69 -9.35
CA THR A 111 14.67 3.39 -9.07
C THR A 111 14.84 4.41 -7.95
N ASP A 112 14.01 5.46 -7.98
CA ASP A 112 13.94 6.47 -6.93
C ASP A 112 13.73 5.84 -5.55
N ALA A 113 12.91 4.79 -5.46
CA ALA A 113 12.64 4.07 -4.23
C ALA A 113 13.92 3.51 -3.60
N VAL A 114 14.76 2.82 -4.38
CA VAL A 114 16.01 2.24 -3.84
C VAL A 114 17.03 3.33 -3.56
N GLN A 115 17.22 4.27 -4.48
CA GLN A 115 18.21 5.34 -4.35
C GLN A 115 17.93 6.28 -3.16
N LYS A 116 16.66 6.46 -2.80
CA LYS A 116 16.22 7.30 -1.67
C LYS A 116 15.91 6.50 -0.40
N ASN A 117 16.18 5.20 -0.40
CA ASN A 117 15.90 4.30 0.73
C ASN A 117 14.42 4.38 1.16
N GLU A 118 13.51 4.33 0.20
CA GLU A 118 12.06 4.36 0.37
C GLU A 118 11.48 2.95 0.13
N VAL A 119 12.02 1.99 0.90
CA VAL A 119 11.66 0.57 0.85
C VAL A 119 10.91 0.18 2.12
N TYR A 120 9.79 -0.51 1.96
CA TYR A 120 8.89 -0.87 3.05
C TYR A 120 8.51 -2.34 2.97
N ILE A 121 8.27 -2.94 4.12
CA ILE A 121 7.82 -4.32 4.27
C ILE A 121 6.48 -4.29 4.99
N ILE A 122 5.48 -4.95 4.44
CA ILE A 122 4.19 -5.21 5.06
C ILE A 122 4.16 -6.67 5.50
N SER A 123 4.07 -6.91 6.81
CA SER A 123 3.98 -8.22 7.45
C SER A 123 2.54 -8.73 7.55
N LYS A 124 1.78 -8.53 6.47
CA LYS A 124 0.38 -8.93 6.32
C LYS A 124 0.17 -9.66 4.98
N PRO A 125 0.17 -11.01 4.97
CA PRO A 125 0.11 -11.81 3.75
C PRO A 125 -1.08 -11.52 2.83
N ASP A 126 -2.24 -11.18 3.40
CA ASP A 126 -3.47 -10.94 2.63
C ASP A 126 -3.69 -9.46 2.27
N PHE A 127 -2.66 -8.61 2.41
CA PHE A 127 -2.73 -7.18 2.12
C PHE A 127 -3.21 -6.92 0.68
N GLY A 128 -4.29 -6.14 0.55
CA GLY A 128 -4.91 -5.82 -0.73
C GLY A 128 -5.68 -6.99 -1.37
N ASN A 129 -5.99 -8.05 -0.62
CA ASN A 129 -6.70 -9.24 -1.11
C ASN A 129 -7.86 -9.71 -0.21
N ASN A 130 -7.95 -9.23 1.04
CA ASN A 130 -9.03 -9.58 1.95
C ASN A 130 -10.00 -8.40 2.14
N PRO A 131 -11.26 -8.46 1.67
CA PRO A 131 -12.22 -7.37 1.80
C PRO A 131 -12.52 -6.95 3.24
N GLU A 132 -12.47 -7.89 4.20
CA GLU A 132 -12.73 -7.61 5.62
C GLU A 132 -11.66 -6.70 6.25
N ASP A 133 -10.48 -6.69 5.63
CA ASP A 133 -9.28 -5.98 6.06
C ASP A 133 -9.11 -4.63 5.37
N PHE A 134 -10.03 -4.25 4.48
CA PHE A 134 -9.88 -3.09 3.60
C PHE A 134 -9.52 -1.79 4.34
N LEU A 135 -10.21 -1.48 5.44
CA LEU A 135 -9.90 -0.30 6.25
C LEU A 135 -8.46 -0.33 6.79
N SER A 136 -8.05 -1.48 7.35
CA SER A 136 -6.70 -1.62 7.88
C SER A 136 -5.63 -1.51 6.78
N ASP A 137 -5.90 -2.01 5.57
CA ASP A 137 -4.98 -1.87 4.44
C ASP A 137 -4.84 -0.39 4.01
N VAL A 138 -5.95 0.36 4.03
CA VAL A 138 -5.97 1.80 3.76
C VAL A 138 -5.17 2.56 4.81
N GLU A 139 -5.33 2.24 6.09
CA GLU A 139 -4.58 2.86 7.19
C GLU A 139 -3.07 2.60 7.07
N ILE A 140 -2.66 1.35 6.83
CA ILE A 140 -1.25 0.98 6.59
C ILE A 140 -0.68 1.83 5.44
N THR A 141 -1.43 1.89 4.34
CA THR A 141 -1.01 2.66 3.16
C THR A 141 -0.89 4.14 3.50
N ALA A 142 -1.88 4.72 4.16
CA ALA A 142 -1.87 6.14 4.52
C ALA A 142 -0.69 6.50 5.42
N GLU A 143 -0.32 5.65 6.38
CA GLU A 143 0.89 5.85 7.19
C GLU A 143 2.17 5.81 6.35
N ILE A 144 2.30 4.86 5.43
CA ILE A 144 3.52 4.71 4.60
C ILE A 144 3.65 5.85 3.59
N MET A 145 2.54 6.19 2.92
CA MET A 145 2.54 7.17 1.82
C MET A 145 2.56 8.61 2.34
N GLN A 146 1.86 8.87 3.44
CA GLN A 146 1.62 10.21 3.97
C GLN A 146 1.88 10.29 5.50
N PRO A 147 3.08 9.89 5.98
CA PRO A 147 3.38 9.74 7.42
C PRO A 147 3.30 11.04 8.23
N LYS A 148 3.33 12.20 7.56
CA LYS A 148 3.15 13.52 8.21
C LYS A 148 1.69 13.79 8.62
N TYR A 149 0.74 13.10 8.00
CA TYR A 149 -0.70 13.36 8.14
C TYR A 149 -1.46 12.22 8.81
N PHE A 150 -0.93 10.99 8.72
CA PHE A 150 -1.57 9.79 9.22
C PHE A 150 -0.64 9.02 10.16
N VAL A 151 -1.15 8.77 11.36
CA VAL A 151 -0.51 7.96 12.39
C VAL A 151 -1.62 7.14 13.06
N TYR A 152 -1.72 5.88 12.66
CA TYR A 152 -2.62 4.85 13.18
C TYR A 152 -1.90 3.86 14.13
N GLY A 153 -0.57 3.94 14.23
CA GLY A 153 0.26 3.12 15.13
C GLY A 153 0.54 1.73 14.59
N ARG A 154 0.48 1.52 13.26
CA ARG A 154 0.70 0.20 12.65
C ARG A 154 2.17 -0.09 12.32
N GLN A 155 3.02 0.93 12.32
CA GLN A 155 4.46 0.78 12.18
C GLN A 155 5.04 -0.12 13.29
N GLY A 156 5.82 -1.13 12.91
CA GLY A 156 6.37 -2.15 13.81
C GLY A 156 5.42 -3.30 14.12
N ILE A 157 4.14 -3.20 13.71
CA ILE A 157 3.13 -4.25 13.87
C ILE A 157 2.79 -4.85 12.51
N ASP A 158 2.21 -4.06 11.61
CA ASP A 158 1.80 -4.48 10.27
C ASP A 158 2.84 -4.17 9.21
N TRP A 159 3.69 -3.16 9.44
CA TRP A 159 4.69 -2.75 8.46
C TRP A 159 5.94 -2.15 9.10
N VAL A 160 7.07 -2.22 8.40
CA VAL A 160 8.33 -1.57 8.78
C VAL A 160 9.00 -0.93 7.57
N LYS A 161 9.81 0.11 7.80
CA LYS A 161 10.72 0.64 6.78
C LYS A 161 11.98 -0.24 6.78
N PHE A 162 12.38 -0.71 5.60
CA PHE A 162 13.63 -1.45 5.41
C PHE A 162 14.75 -0.45 5.17
N ASP A 163 15.77 -0.47 6.01
CA ASP A 163 16.94 0.39 5.84
C ASP A 163 18.04 -0.37 5.08
N LEU A 164 18.41 0.13 3.91
CA LEU A 164 19.48 -0.43 3.08
C LEU A 164 20.88 -0.22 3.66
N LEU A 165 21.02 0.68 4.64
CA LEU A 165 22.28 0.98 5.30
C LEU A 165 22.39 0.17 6.60
N ALA A 166 22.80 -1.10 6.48
CA ALA A 166 23.33 -1.89 7.60
C ALA A 166 24.80 -2.25 7.34
#